data_AF-A0A7V6RKY0-F1
#
_entry.id   AF-A0A7V6RKY0-F1
#
_cell.length_a   1.000
_cell.length_b   1.000
_cell.length_c   1.000
_cell.angle_alpha   90.00
_cell.angle_beta   90.00
_cell.angle_gamma   90.00
#
_symmetry.space_group_name_H-M   'P 1'
#
loop_
_entity.id
_entity.type
_entity.pdbx_description
1 polymer ?
#
loop_
_entity_poly.entity_id
_entity_poly.type
_entity_poly.pdbx_seq_one_letter_code
_entity_poly.pdbx_strand_id
1 'polypeptide(L)'
;MNNGLLKQNMIENHYRALRVIIAVTVLIGIATTIVYLSGLSSGALNGTVIAAWIIVVTLIIGGSYFLVRRNEEQPWSPYIMVVAMLLTVLSCRYVSPIIETVSMMYLVIIISLLYFDRNLTLVTCVLCIVADILLLKAFPHLVPGESAALAVRYFTFMFATVIALMGSTATQKLLRLALEREQEARQVGQQLKKEAVLLTEKSEVLQESTQQIKKASETNRMA
;
A
#
# COMPACT_ATOMS: atom_id res chain seq x y z
N MET A 1 -14.85 -1.00 18.65
CA MET A 1 -14.38 -0.73 17.27
C MET A 1 -12.88 -1.01 17.23
N ASN A 2 -12.44 -2.03 16.48
CA ASN A 2 -11.08 -2.59 16.61
C ASN A 2 -10.06 -1.76 15.81
N ASN A 3 -9.66 -0.59 16.35
CA ASN A 3 -8.71 0.34 15.72
C ASN A 3 -7.29 -0.25 15.57
N GLY A 4 -6.95 -1.32 16.31
CA GLY A 4 -5.63 -1.96 16.27
C GLY A 4 -5.33 -2.66 14.93
N LEU A 5 -6.32 -3.32 14.31
CA LEU A 5 -6.11 -4.04 13.05
C LEU A 5 -5.94 -3.10 11.85
N LEU A 6 -6.66 -1.97 11.84
CA LEU A 6 -6.48 -0.94 10.81
C LEU A 6 -5.10 -0.26 10.94
N LYS A 7 -4.64 -0.03 12.18
CA LYS A 7 -3.27 0.47 12.44
C LYS A 7 -2.20 -0.52 11.98
N GLN A 8 -2.35 -1.81 12.29
CA GLN A 8 -1.40 -2.84 11.85
C GLN A 8 -1.31 -2.94 10.33
N ASN A 9 -2.46 -2.86 9.64
CA ASN A 9 -2.50 -2.83 8.17
C ASN A 9 -1.80 -1.58 7.60
N MET A 10 -1.96 -0.42 8.24
CA MET A 10 -1.27 0.81 7.84
C MET A 10 0.26 0.67 7.92
N ILE A 11 0.78 0.07 9.01
CA ILE A 11 2.22 -0.20 9.17
C ILE A 11 2.71 -1.14 8.08
N GLU A 12 2.01 -2.25 7.84
CA GLU A 12 2.38 -3.17 6.75
C GLU A 12 2.36 -2.47 5.38
N ASN A 13 1.39 -1.58 5.13
CA ASN A 13 1.33 -0.82 3.89
C ASN A 13 2.48 0.16 3.74
N HIS A 14 3.05 0.71 4.82
CA HIS A 14 4.29 1.50 4.73
C HIS A 14 5.45 0.67 4.18
N TYR A 15 5.68 -0.52 4.72
CA TYR A 15 6.74 -1.41 4.26
C TYR A 15 6.51 -1.92 2.82
N ARG A 16 5.24 -2.15 2.45
CA ARG A 16 4.88 -2.52 1.06
C ARG A 16 5.12 -1.34 0.12
N ALA A 17 4.68 -0.13 0.48
CA ALA A 17 4.89 1.08 -0.31
C ALA A 17 6.38 1.35 -0.50
N LEU A 18 7.20 1.20 0.55
CA LEU A 18 8.64 1.41 0.48
C LEU A 18 9.33 0.42 -0.48
N ARG A 19 8.94 -0.86 -0.45
CA ARG A 19 9.40 -1.87 -1.42
C ARG A 19 9.03 -1.48 -2.85
N VAL A 20 7.82 -0.99 -3.08
CA VAL A 20 7.37 -0.53 -4.39
C VAL A 20 8.19 0.69 -4.85
N ILE A 21 8.41 1.68 -4.00
CA ILE A 21 9.22 2.87 -4.33
C ILE A 21 10.64 2.45 -4.72
N ILE A 22 11.26 1.56 -3.93
CA ILE A 22 12.60 1.04 -4.24
C ILE A 22 12.60 0.30 -5.58
N ALA A 23 11.66 -0.62 -5.79
CA ALA A 23 11.59 -1.40 -7.02
C ALA A 23 11.41 -0.50 -8.26
N VAL A 24 10.48 0.46 -8.20
CA VAL A 24 10.26 1.43 -9.28
C VAL A 24 11.48 2.31 -9.51
N THR A 25 12.12 2.79 -8.44
CA THR A 25 13.35 3.60 -8.54
C THR A 25 14.47 2.85 -9.25
N VAL A 26 14.68 1.59 -8.88
CA VAL A 26 15.70 0.74 -9.51
C VAL A 26 15.40 0.56 -10.99
N LEU A 27 14.13 0.30 -11.36
CA LEU A 27 13.73 0.19 -12.76
C LEU A 27 13.94 1.49 -13.54
N ILE A 28 13.62 2.64 -12.95
CA ILE A 28 13.89 3.96 -13.54
C ILE A 28 15.39 4.17 -13.73
N GLY A 29 16.21 3.84 -12.74
CA GLY A 29 17.67 3.96 -12.83
C GLY A 29 18.27 3.09 -13.92
N ILE A 30 17.81 1.84 -14.04
CA ILE A 30 18.21 0.93 -15.12
C ILE A 30 17.81 1.51 -16.48
N ALA A 31 16.55 1.92 -16.64
CA ALA A 31 16.06 2.51 -17.90
C ALA A 31 16.87 3.75 -18.30
N THR A 32 17.14 4.63 -17.34
CA THR A 32 17.92 5.86 -17.57
C THR A 32 19.36 5.54 -17.99
N THR A 33 19.97 4.53 -17.38
CA THR A 33 21.33 4.08 -17.73
C THR A 33 21.38 3.45 -19.12
N ILE A 34 20.37 2.65 -19.49
CA ILE A 34 20.25 2.06 -20.84
C ILE A 34 20.15 3.17 -21.89
N VAL A 35 19.28 4.16 -21.68
CA VAL A 35 19.12 5.29 -22.61
C VAL A 35 20.42 6.07 -22.79
N TYR A 36 21.18 6.26 -21.70
CA TYR A 36 22.50 6.87 -21.75
C TYR A 36 23.50 6.05 -22.59
N LEU A 37 23.60 4.74 -22.32
CA LEU A 37 24.51 3.85 -23.04
C LEU A 37 24.15 3.66 -24.52
N SER A 38 22.87 3.75 -24.88
CA SER A 38 22.41 3.67 -26.26
C SER A 38 22.73 4.92 -27.09
N GLY A 39 23.28 5.98 -26.49
CA GLY A 39 23.59 7.23 -27.19
C GLY A 39 22.35 8.03 -27.64
N LEU A 40 21.15 7.59 -27.24
CA LEU A 40 19.88 8.29 -27.45
C LEU A 40 19.65 9.43 -26.46
N SER A 41 20.62 9.62 -25.56
CA SER A 41 20.60 10.62 -24.52
C SER A 41 20.68 12.04 -25.09
N SER A 42 19.79 12.92 -24.64
CA SER A 42 19.98 14.36 -24.82
C SER A 42 21.31 14.80 -24.19
N GLY A 43 21.94 15.87 -24.71
CA GLY A 43 23.18 16.42 -24.14
C GLY A 43 23.10 16.87 -22.68
N ALA A 44 21.91 16.83 -22.06
CA ALA A 44 21.69 17.10 -20.64
C ALA A 44 21.94 15.89 -19.73
N LEU A 45 21.94 14.65 -20.25
CA LEU A 45 22.18 13.44 -19.46
C LEU A 45 23.67 13.07 -19.51
N ASN A 46 24.38 13.35 -18.42
CA ASN A 46 25.76 12.93 -18.22
C ASN A 46 25.83 11.83 -17.15
N GLY A 47 26.85 10.97 -17.20
CA GLY A 47 27.08 9.95 -16.16
C GLY A 47 27.20 10.53 -14.75
N THR A 48 27.73 11.76 -14.61
CA THR A 48 27.77 12.50 -13.33
C THR A 48 26.39 12.91 -12.83
N VAL A 49 25.47 13.30 -13.74
CA VAL A 49 24.09 13.65 -13.41
C VAL A 49 23.31 12.41 -12.97
N ILE A 50 23.52 11.28 -13.63
CA ILE A 50 22.92 10.00 -13.24
C ILE A 50 23.41 9.58 -11.84
N ALA A 51 24.72 9.67 -11.59
CA ALA A 51 25.28 9.35 -10.28
C ALA A 51 24.73 10.27 -9.17
N ALA A 52 24.66 11.59 -9.44
CA ALA A 52 24.07 12.55 -8.50
C ALA A 52 22.58 12.26 -8.24
N TRP A 53 21.83 11.86 -9.27
CA TRP A 53 20.42 11.48 -9.14
C TRP A 53 20.25 10.25 -8.24
N ILE A 54 21.09 9.21 -8.40
CA ILE A 54 21.06 8.02 -7.53
C ILE A 54 21.27 8.42 -6.07
N ILE A 55 22.21 9.33 -5.79
CA ILE A 55 22.46 9.84 -4.42
C ILE A 55 21.22 10.55 -3.89
N VAL A 56 20.63 11.48 -4.66
CA VAL A 56 19.44 12.23 -4.26
C VAL A 56 18.27 11.30 -3.96
N VAL A 57 18.00 10.31 -4.82
CA VAL A 57 16.90 9.38 -4.59
C VAL A 57 17.18 8.47 -3.40
N THR A 58 18.43 8.04 -3.21
CA THR A 58 18.82 7.27 -2.02
C THR A 58 18.58 8.08 -0.74
N LEU A 59 18.86 9.38 -0.75
CA LEU A 59 18.57 10.27 0.38
C LEU A 59 17.07 10.44 0.62
N ILE A 60 16.25 10.57 -0.44
CA ILE A 60 14.79 10.65 -0.31
C ILE A 60 14.22 9.36 0.28
N ILE A 61 14.63 8.20 -0.22
CA ILE A 61 14.18 6.89 0.28
C ILE A 61 14.69 6.65 1.71
N GLY A 62 15.96 6.95 2.00
CA GLY A 62 16.53 6.82 3.33
C GLY A 62 15.86 7.75 4.36
N GLY A 63 15.60 9.00 3.97
CA GLY A 63 14.91 9.98 4.80
C GLY A 63 13.46 9.60 5.08
N SER A 64 12.73 9.15 4.06
CA SER A 64 11.36 8.65 4.23
C SER A 64 11.30 7.39 5.10
N TYR A 65 12.23 6.43 4.91
CA TYR A 65 12.36 5.26 5.78
C TYR A 65 12.53 5.66 7.25
N PHE A 66 13.45 6.60 7.52
CA PHE A 66 13.73 7.07 8.87
C PHE A 66 12.52 7.77 9.51
N LEU A 67 11.85 8.65 8.76
CA LEU A 67 10.67 9.38 9.24
C LEU A 67 9.50 8.45 9.52
N VAL A 68 9.25 7.48 8.64
CA VAL A 68 8.16 6.51 8.82
C VAL A 68 8.45 5.61 10.01
N ARG A 69 9.67 5.07 10.15
CA ARG A 69 10.04 4.20 11.27
C ARG A 69 9.89 4.87 12.64
N ARG A 70 10.10 6.19 12.71
CA ARG A 70 9.91 6.95 13.95
C ARG A 70 8.43 7.19 14.27
N ASN A 71 7.58 7.33 13.25
CA ASN A 71 6.22 7.83 13.37
C ASN A 71 5.17 6.88 12.74
N GLU A 72 5.38 5.56 12.82
CA GLU A 72 4.62 4.54 12.08
C GLU A 72 3.11 4.57 12.35
N GLU A 73 2.69 5.03 13.53
CA GLU A 73 1.27 5.03 13.95
C GLU A 73 0.51 6.32 13.64
N GLN A 74 1.19 7.36 13.14
CA GLN A 74 0.58 8.67 12.99
C GLN A 74 -0.25 8.75 11.70
N PRO A 75 -1.43 9.40 11.70
CA PRO A 75 -2.31 9.46 10.52
C PRO A 75 -1.71 10.24 9.34
N TRP A 76 -0.63 10.99 9.56
CA TRP A 76 0.08 11.74 8.51
C TRP A 76 1.23 10.96 7.86
N SER A 77 1.60 9.79 8.38
CA SER A 77 2.69 8.97 7.81
C SER A 77 2.44 8.52 6.36
N PRO A 78 1.21 8.24 5.87
CA PRO A 78 0.98 7.89 4.47
C PRO A 78 1.34 9.03 3.51
N TYR A 79 1.15 10.27 3.94
CA TYR A 79 1.47 11.46 3.13
C TYR A 79 2.97 11.58 2.90
N ILE A 80 3.80 11.21 3.88
CA ILE A 80 5.26 11.18 3.73
C ILE A 80 5.65 10.24 2.58
N MET A 81 5.01 9.08 2.48
CA MET A 81 5.32 8.09 1.44
C MET A 81 4.89 8.55 0.05
N VAL A 82 3.73 9.22 -0.05
CA VAL A 82 3.29 9.87 -1.30
C VAL A 82 4.27 10.97 -1.70
N VAL A 83 4.68 11.82 -0.77
CA VAL A 83 5.63 12.91 -1.02
C VAL A 83 7.00 12.35 -1.43
N ALA A 84 7.48 11.29 -0.79
CA ALA A 84 8.73 10.63 -1.17
C ALA A 84 8.69 10.12 -2.61
N MET A 85 7.60 9.44 -3.00
CA MET A 85 7.40 8.97 -4.37
C MET A 85 7.32 10.15 -5.36
N LEU A 86 6.60 11.20 -5.00
CA LEU A 86 6.48 12.41 -5.82
C LEU A 86 7.85 13.07 -6.05
N LEU A 87 8.66 13.22 -5.00
CA LEU A 87 10.01 13.81 -5.11
C LEU A 87 10.93 12.95 -5.99
N THR A 88 10.85 11.62 -5.88
CA THR A 88 11.59 10.70 -6.76
C THR A 88 11.18 10.86 -8.23
N VAL A 89 9.88 10.99 -8.50
CA VAL A 89 9.39 11.19 -9.87
C VAL A 89 9.77 12.57 -10.41
N LEU A 90 9.66 13.61 -9.59
CA LEU A 90 10.06 14.98 -9.95
C LEU A 90 11.55 15.07 -10.28
N SER A 91 12.41 14.44 -9.47
CA SER A 91 13.85 14.43 -9.71
C SER A 91 14.19 13.68 -11.01
N CYS A 92 13.49 12.58 -11.31
CA CYS A 92 13.63 11.86 -12.58
C CYS A 92 13.26 12.75 -13.78
N ARG A 93 12.15 13.49 -13.69
CA ARG A 93 11.70 14.38 -14.76
C ARG A 93 12.62 15.58 -14.97
N TYR A 94 13.25 16.06 -13.90
CA TYR A 94 14.29 17.08 -14.03
C TYR A 94 15.51 16.56 -14.80
N VAL A 95 15.95 15.34 -14.50
CA VAL A 95 17.12 14.73 -15.18
C VAL A 95 16.80 14.37 -16.63
N SER A 96 15.61 13.84 -16.90
CA SER A 96 15.15 13.47 -18.23
C SER A 96 13.91 14.29 -18.61
N PRO A 97 14.09 15.47 -19.24
CA PRO A 97 12.99 16.39 -19.59
C PRO A 97 12.20 15.92 -20.83
N ILE A 98 11.93 14.62 -20.94
CA ILE A 98 11.17 14.02 -22.03
C ILE A 98 9.68 14.05 -21.65
N ILE A 99 8.81 14.32 -22.64
CA ILE A 99 7.35 14.46 -22.47
C ILE A 99 6.75 13.24 -21.76
N GLU A 100 7.27 12.04 -22.04
CA GLU A 100 6.81 10.77 -21.46
C GLU A 100 7.07 10.63 -19.95
N THR A 101 8.03 11.38 -19.39
CA THR A 101 8.31 11.31 -17.94
C THR A 101 7.16 11.87 -17.10
N VAL A 102 6.26 12.65 -17.69
CA VAL A 102 5.01 13.09 -17.07
C VAL A 102 4.17 11.88 -16.64
N SER A 103 4.18 10.80 -17.42
CA SER A 103 3.41 9.59 -17.14
C SER A 103 3.83 8.92 -15.83
N MET A 104 5.04 9.16 -15.36
CA MET A 104 5.50 8.65 -14.06
C MET A 104 4.73 9.28 -12.88
N MET A 105 4.10 10.44 -13.05
CA MET A 105 3.24 11.04 -12.03
C MET A 105 2.01 10.18 -11.72
N TYR A 106 1.55 9.34 -12.67
CA TYR A 106 0.47 8.40 -12.41
C TYR A 106 0.88 7.34 -11.37
N LEU A 107 2.16 6.99 -11.28
CA LEU A 107 2.67 6.07 -10.25
C LEU A 107 2.50 6.63 -8.83
N VAL A 108 2.57 7.96 -8.68
CA VAL A 108 2.33 8.64 -7.40
C VAL A 108 0.85 8.49 -7.00
N ILE A 109 -0.08 8.60 -7.96
CA ILE A 109 -1.52 8.39 -7.71
C ILE A 109 -1.80 6.91 -7.40
N ILE A 110 -1.14 5.99 -8.09
CA ILE A 110 -1.32 4.55 -7.86
C ILE A 110 -0.80 4.16 -6.47
N ILE A 111 0.29 4.75 -5.98
CA ILE A 111 0.82 4.39 -4.66
C ILE A 111 -0.11 4.81 -3.51
N SER A 112 -0.92 5.87 -3.68
CA SER A 112 -1.90 6.26 -2.67
C SER A 112 -3.04 5.25 -2.52
N LEU A 113 -3.30 4.43 -3.55
CA LEU A 113 -4.29 3.34 -3.50
C LEU A 113 -3.93 2.33 -2.41
N LEU A 114 -2.63 2.08 -2.19
CA LEU A 114 -2.14 1.09 -1.24
C LEU A 114 -2.58 1.37 0.21
N TYR A 115 -2.91 2.62 0.52
CA TYR A 115 -3.36 3.03 1.86
C TYR A 115 -4.87 2.92 2.06
N PHE A 116 -5.63 2.58 1.01
CA PHE A 116 -7.09 2.44 1.06
C PHE A 116 -7.81 3.68 1.64
N ASP A 117 -7.21 4.86 1.44
CA ASP A 117 -7.73 6.15 1.92
C ASP A 117 -8.11 7.04 0.74
N ARG A 118 -9.37 7.47 0.74
CA ARG A 118 -9.95 8.36 -0.28
C ARG A 118 -9.37 9.77 -0.16
N ASN A 119 -9.20 10.26 1.06
CA ASN A 119 -8.71 11.61 1.31
C ASN A 119 -7.27 11.72 0.85
N LEU A 120 -6.44 10.72 1.19
CA LEU A 120 -5.07 10.65 0.70
C LEU A 120 -5.02 10.68 -0.83
N THR A 121 -5.86 9.91 -1.51
CA THR A 121 -5.87 9.84 -2.99
C THR A 121 -6.26 11.17 -3.63
N LEU A 122 -7.25 11.88 -3.07
CA LEU A 122 -7.61 13.24 -3.53
C LEU A 122 -6.47 14.23 -3.30
N VAL A 123 -5.86 14.21 -2.12
CA VAL A 123 -4.71 15.08 -1.80
C VAL A 123 -3.54 14.79 -2.74
N THR A 124 -3.26 13.53 -3.04
CA THR A 124 -2.22 13.14 -4.01
C THR A 124 -2.47 13.73 -5.40
N CYS A 125 -3.71 13.73 -5.88
CA CYS A 125 -4.06 14.33 -7.17
C CYS A 125 -3.73 15.83 -7.19
N VAL A 126 -4.23 16.56 -6.18
CA VAL A 126 -3.96 18.00 -6.04
C VAL A 126 -2.46 18.25 -5.95
N LEU A 127 -1.75 17.43 -5.18
CA LEU A 127 -0.30 17.54 -5.00
C LEU A 127 0.45 17.31 -6.31
N CYS A 128 0.06 16.33 -7.13
CA CYS A 128 0.64 16.09 -8.46
C CYS A 128 0.40 17.28 -9.41
N ILE A 129 -0.81 17.86 -9.41
CA ILE A 129 -1.13 19.03 -10.23
C ILE A 129 -0.29 20.23 -9.79
N VAL A 130 -0.27 20.54 -8.49
CA VAL A 130 0.50 21.66 -7.93
C VAL A 130 1.99 21.47 -8.20
N ALA A 131 2.52 20.27 -7.99
CA ALA A 131 3.93 19.96 -8.24
C ALA A 131 4.29 20.08 -9.72
N ASP A 132 3.42 19.62 -10.63
CA ASP A 132 3.63 19.80 -12.07
C ASP A 132 3.66 21.30 -12.44
N ILE A 133 2.70 22.10 -11.94
CA ILE A 133 2.66 23.54 -12.18
C ILE A 133 3.92 24.23 -11.64
N LEU A 134 4.35 23.90 -10.43
CA LEU A 134 5.57 24.46 -9.83
C LEU A 134 6.81 24.09 -10.64
N LEU A 135 6.90 22.84 -11.10
CA LEU A 135 8.01 22.37 -11.92
C LEU A 135 8.04 23.10 -13.28
N LEU A 136 6.89 23.27 -13.93
CA LEU A 136 6.77 23.98 -15.20
C LEU A 136 7.12 25.47 -15.06
N LYS A 137 6.79 26.10 -13.93
CA LYS A 137 7.21 27.49 -13.64
C LYS A 137 8.71 27.61 -13.39
N ALA A 138 9.31 26.66 -12.67
CA ALA A 138 10.74 26.65 -12.42
C ALA A 138 11.55 26.33 -13.70
N PHE A 139 11.00 25.49 -14.58
CA PHE A 139 11.65 25.00 -15.78
C PHE A 139 10.73 25.17 -17.01
N PRO A 140 10.65 26.39 -17.57
CA PRO A 140 9.72 26.70 -18.66
C PRO A 140 9.97 25.90 -19.95
N HIS A 141 11.17 25.32 -20.12
CA HIS A 141 11.48 24.42 -21.24
C HIS A 141 10.72 23.08 -21.19
N LEU A 142 10.10 22.73 -20.06
CA LEU A 142 9.24 21.54 -19.90
C LEU A 142 7.79 21.78 -20.33
N VAL A 143 7.42 23.02 -20.63
CA VAL A 143 6.06 23.38 -21.01
C VAL A 143 5.78 22.83 -22.41
N PRO A 144 4.73 22.01 -22.60
CA PRO A 144 4.34 21.56 -23.93
C PRO A 144 3.95 22.76 -24.80
N GLY A 145 4.37 22.76 -26.07
CA GLY A 145 4.12 23.89 -26.98
C GLY A 145 2.64 24.15 -27.27
N GLU A 146 1.76 23.17 -27.04
CA GLU A 146 0.32 23.28 -27.24
C GLU A 146 -0.43 23.40 -25.90
N SER A 147 -1.20 24.47 -25.73
CA SER A 147 -2.00 24.70 -24.51
C SER A 147 -3.06 23.61 -24.27
N ALA A 148 -3.56 22.97 -25.35
CA ALA A 148 -4.51 21.85 -25.25
C ALA A 148 -3.88 20.61 -24.59
N ALA A 149 -2.58 20.36 -24.79
CA ALA A 149 -1.88 19.22 -24.21
C ALA A 149 -1.80 19.31 -22.67
N LEU A 150 -1.71 20.53 -22.13
CA LEU A 150 -1.70 20.78 -20.69
C LEU A 150 -3.06 20.46 -20.05
N ALA A 151 -4.16 20.85 -20.72
CA ALA A 151 -5.50 20.54 -20.26
C ALA A 151 -5.75 19.02 -20.22
N VAL A 152 -5.40 18.32 -21.31
CA VAL A 152 -5.53 16.85 -21.40
C VAL A 152 -4.75 16.17 -20.26
N ARG A 153 -3.53 16.62 -19.97
CA ARG A 153 -2.70 16.09 -18.87
C ARG A 153 -3.38 16.20 -17.49
N TYR A 154 -4.02 17.31 -17.18
CA TYR A 154 -4.70 17.46 -15.90
C TYR A 154 -6.01 16.67 -15.84
N PHE A 155 -6.72 16.54 -16.97
CA PHE A 155 -7.85 15.63 -17.07
C PHE A 155 -7.43 14.17 -16.88
N THR A 156 -6.28 13.74 -17.41
CA THR A 156 -5.79 12.37 -17.19
C THR A 156 -5.37 12.11 -15.75
N PHE A 157 -4.80 13.10 -15.03
CA PHE A 157 -4.61 12.97 -13.57
C PHE A 157 -5.93 12.80 -12.83
N MET A 158 -6.96 13.54 -13.22
CA MET A 158 -8.31 13.39 -12.64
C MET A 158 -8.88 12.00 -12.93
N PHE A 159 -8.79 11.49 -14.17
CA PHE A 159 -9.26 10.15 -14.51
C PHE A 159 -8.52 9.05 -13.74
N ALA A 160 -7.19 9.14 -13.64
CA ALA A 160 -6.39 8.21 -12.83
C ALA A 160 -6.81 8.24 -11.35
N THR A 161 -7.14 9.43 -10.84
CA THR A 161 -7.61 9.61 -9.46
C THR A 161 -8.99 8.99 -9.24
N VAL A 162 -9.92 9.13 -10.19
CA VAL A 162 -11.24 8.49 -10.10
C VAL A 162 -11.10 6.96 -10.04
N ILE A 163 -10.24 6.39 -10.90
CA ILE A 163 -9.95 4.95 -10.89
C ILE A 163 -9.35 4.54 -9.55
N ALA A 164 -8.34 5.27 -9.05
CA ALA A 164 -7.69 4.98 -7.79
C ALA A 164 -8.64 5.12 -6.59
N LEU A 165 -9.54 6.10 -6.62
CA LEU A 165 -10.59 6.27 -5.62
C LEU A 165 -11.53 5.07 -5.60
N MET A 166 -12.11 4.71 -6.76
CA MET A 166 -12.99 3.54 -6.85
C MET A 166 -12.28 2.27 -6.37
N GLY A 167 -11.04 2.04 -6.81
CA GLY A 167 -10.22 0.91 -6.37
C GLY A 167 -10.00 0.90 -4.85
N SER A 168 -9.55 2.02 -4.29
CA SER A 168 -9.36 2.20 -2.83
C SER A 168 -10.65 1.92 -2.04
N THR A 169 -11.80 2.42 -2.51
CA THR A 169 -13.09 2.18 -1.85
C THR A 169 -13.52 0.71 -1.91
N ALA A 170 -13.30 0.04 -3.05
CA ALA A 170 -13.67 -1.34 -3.26
C ALA A 170 -12.82 -2.25 -2.38
N THR A 171 -11.49 -2.04 -2.36
CA THR A 171 -10.59 -2.83 -1.52
C THR A 171 -10.84 -2.59 -0.03
N GLN A 172 -11.16 -1.35 0.38
CA GLN A 172 -11.55 -1.07 1.77
C GLN A 172 -12.81 -1.85 2.19
N LYS A 173 -13.81 -1.97 1.29
CA LYS A 173 -15.02 -2.78 1.55
C LYS A 173 -14.68 -4.27 1.64
N LEU A 174 -13.87 -4.79 0.73
CA LEU A 174 -13.43 -6.20 0.76
C LEU A 174 -12.66 -6.54 2.03
N LEU A 175 -11.78 -5.64 2.48
CA LEU A 175 -11.04 -5.80 3.73
C LEU A 175 -11.98 -5.83 4.95
N ARG A 176 -12.96 -4.92 5.01
CA ARG A 176 -13.96 -4.92 6.09
C ARG A 176 -14.78 -6.20 6.10
N LEU A 177 -15.22 -6.67 4.93
CA LEU A 177 -15.96 -7.92 4.79
C LEU A 177 -15.11 -9.13 5.23
N ALA A 178 -13.83 -9.17 4.86
CA ALA A 178 -12.92 -10.23 5.29
C ALA A 178 -12.73 -10.24 6.81
N LEU A 179 -12.60 -9.07 7.43
CA LEU A 179 -12.50 -8.95 8.89
C LEU A 179 -13.77 -9.40 9.61
N GLU A 180 -14.95 -9.06 9.07
CA GLU A 180 -16.23 -9.51 9.60
C GLU A 180 -16.34 -11.04 9.53
N ARG A 181 -15.98 -11.63 8.39
CA ARG A 181 -15.96 -13.10 8.20
C ARG A 181 -14.95 -13.81 9.09
N GLU A 182 -13.78 -13.22 9.30
CA GLU A 182 -12.79 -13.76 10.23
C GLU A 182 -13.31 -13.76 11.68
N GLN A 183 -14.02 -12.71 12.08
CA GLN A 183 -14.63 -12.63 13.41
C GLN A 183 -15.75 -13.65 13.59
N GLU A 184 -16.64 -13.78 12.61
CA GLU A 184 -17.70 -14.82 12.61
C GLU A 184 -17.09 -16.22 12.73
N ALA A 185 -16.09 -16.54 11.91
CA ALA A 185 -15.42 -17.85 11.95
C ALA A 185 -14.75 -18.13 13.31
N ARG A 186 -14.12 -17.12 13.92
CA ARG A 186 -13.54 -17.23 15.27
C ARG A 186 -14.62 -17.50 16.32
N GLN A 187 -15.78 -16.83 16.24
CA GLN A 187 -16.89 -17.05 17.17
C GLN A 187 -17.48 -18.45 17.04
N VAL A 188 -17.72 -18.91 15.80
CA VAL A 188 -18.21 -20.28 15.54
C VAL A 188 -17.21 -21.32 16.03
N GLY A 189 -15.90 -21.12 15.77
CA GLY A 189 -14.86 -22.02 16.28
C GLY A 189 -14.81 -22.09 17.81
N GLN A 190 -15.03 -20.96 18.51
CA GLN A 190 -15.13 -20.94 19.97
C GLN A 190 -16.37 -21.66 20.48
N GLN A 191 -17.52 -21.53 19.80
CA GLN A 191 -18.75 -22.26 20.15
C GLN A 191 -18.57 -23.76 19.97
N LEU A 192 -18.02 -24.21 18.83
CA LEU A 192 -17.72 -25.62 18.57
C LEU A 192 -16.76 -26.21 19.61
N LYS A 193 -15.74 -25.44 20.04
CA LYS A 193 -14.84 -25.89 21.11
C LYS A 193 -15.56 -26.06 22.45
N LYS A 194 -16.49 -25.17 22.78
CA LYS A 194 -17.32 -25.29 23.99
C LYS A 194 -18.25 -26.50 23.91
N GLU A 195 -18.91 -26.72 22.77
CA GLU A 195 -19.77 -27.88 22.55
C GLU A 195 -19.00 -29.19 22.62
N ALA A 196 -17.79 -29.25 22.03
CA ALA A 196 -16.93 -30.43 22.10
C ALA A 196 -16.56 -30.78 23.56
N VAL A 197 -16.19 -29.78 24.37
CA VAL A 197 -15.90 -29.99 25.80
C VAL A 197 -17.14 -30.51 26.55
N LEU A 198 -18.31 -29.93 26.27
CA LEU A 198 -19.57 -30.35 26.89
C LEU A 198 -19.98 -31.76 26.48
N LEU A 199 -19.71 -32.18 25.23
CA LEU A 199 -19.93 -33.54 24.75
C LEU A 199 -18.97 -34.55 25.39
N THR A 200 -17.71 -34.17 25.62
CA THR A 200 -16.74 -35.00 26.36
C THR A 200 -17.20 -35.21 27.80
N GLU A 201 -17.59 -34.14 28.49
CA GLU A 201 -18.11 -34.20 29.86
C GLU A 201 -19.38 -35.09 29.95
N LYS A 202 -20.33 -34.91 29.01
CA LYS A 202 -21.53 -35.75 28.93
C LYS A 202 -21.20 -37.22 28.65
N SER A 203 -20.20 -37.49 27.81
CA SER A 203 -19.75 -38.85 27.49
C SER A 203 -19.11 -39.54 28.69
N GLU A 204 -18.31 -38.82 29.48
CA GLU A 204 -17.72 -39.33 30.72
C GLU A 204 -18.80 -39.71 31.74
N VAL A 205 -19.80 -38.84 31.95
CA VAL A 205 -20.94 -39.12 32.84
C VAL A 205 -21.76 -40.34 32.38
N LEU A 206 -21.97 -40.48 31.06
CA LEU A 206 -22.65 -41.64 30.48
C LEU A 206 -21.86 -42.93 30.69
N GLN A 207 -20.54 -42.88 30.52
CA GLN A 207 -19.66 -44.03 30.73
C GLN A 207 -19.66 -44.45 32.20
N GLU A 208 -19.59 -43.49 33.12
CA GLU A 208 -19.65 -43.73 34.56
C GLU A 208 -21.00 -44.33 34.97
N SER A 209 -22.11 -43.78 34.47
CA SER A 209 -23.45 -44.31 34.70
C SER A 209 -23.61 -45.74 34.18
N THR A 210 -23.05 -46.03 33.00
CA THR A 210 -23.07 -47.39 32.43
C THR A 210 -22.27 -48.38 33.28
N GLN A 211 -21.12 -47.97 33.81
CA GLN A 211 -20.34 -48.79 34.73
C GLN A 211 -21.07 -49.05 36.05
N GLN A 212 -21.77 -48.04 36.59
CA GLN A 212 -22.59 -48.21 37.79
C GLN A 212 -23.75 -49.18 37.57
N ILE A 213 -24.47 -49.06 36.45
CA ILE A 213 -25.55 -50.00 36.08
C ILE A 213 -25.00 -51.42 35.94
N LYS A 214 -23.83 -51.59 35.31
CA LYS A 214 -23.20 -52.89 35.15
C LYS A 214 -22.84 -53.53 36.50
N LYS A 215 -22.23 -52.75 37.41
CA LYS A 215 -21.94 -53.20 38.78
C LYS A 215 -23.20 -53.56 39.57
N ALA A 216 -24.25 -52.73 39.47
CA ALA A 216 -25.53 -53.01 40.12
C ALA A 216 -26.18 -54.29 39.58
N SER A 217 -26.15 -54.50 38.26
CA SER A 217 -26.65 -55.71 37.62
C SER A 217 -25.85 -56.96 37.99
N GLU A 218 -24.53 -56.88 38.10
CA GLU A 218 -23.69 -58.00 38.53
C GLU A 218 -23.94 -58.35 40.01
N THR A 219 -24.15 -57.33 40.85
CA THR A 219 -24.49 -57.51 42.27
C THR A 219 -25.86 -58.18 42.44
N ASN A 220 -26.86 -57.74 41.68
CA ASN A 220 -28.21 -58.34 41.70
C ASN A 220 -28.26 -59.76 41.13
N ARG A 221 -27.23 -60.18 40.38
CA ARG A 221 -27.14 -61.55 39.83
C ARG A 221 -26.45 -62.53 40.78
N MET A 222 -25.82 -62.03 41.85
CA MET A 222 -25.19 -62.83 42.91
C MET A 222 -26.03 -62.92 44.19
N ALA A 223 -27.15 -62.20 44.24
CA ALA A 223 -28.19 -62.32 45.27
C ALA A 223 -29.29 -63.29 44.80
#